data_AF-A0A7W8SSF0-F1
#
_entry.id   AF-A0A7W8SSF0-F1
#
_cell.length_a   1.000
_cell.length_b   1.000
_cell.length_c   1.000
_cell.angle_alpha   90.00
_cell.angle_beta   90.00
_cell.angle_gamma   90.00
#
_symmetry.space_group_name_H-M   'P 1'
#
loop_
_entity.id
_entity.type
_entity.pdbx_description
1 polymer ?
#
loop_
_entity_poly.entity_id
_entity_poly.type
_entity_poly.pdbx_seq_one_letter_code
_entity_poly.pdbx_strand_id
1 'polypeptide(L)' 'MSGKKPAGTRRVLAAHVAEAELEHLDWATRQPAHLFDAGYWRRRVLAVKGRFELTERQLTQLEKILRRLGPSTE' A
#
# COMPACT_ATOMS: atom_id res chain seq x y z
N MET A 1 -12.46 -19.37 -26.61
CA MET A 1 -11.27 -18.56 -26.27
C MET A 1 -11.05 -18.65 -24.77
N SER A 2 -10.07 -19.45 -24.34
CA SER A 2 -9.84 -19.74 -22.91
C SER A 2 -9.07 -18.59 -22.27
N GLY A 3 -9.79 -17.72 -21.55
CA GLY A 3 -9.21 -16.64 -20.77
C GLY A 3 -8.46 -17.21 -19.57
N LYS A 4 -7.13 -17.27 -19.66
CA LYS A 4 -6.27 -17.49 -18.49
C LYS A 4 -6.60 -16.41 -17.46
N LYS A 5 -7.31 -16.76 -16.38
CA LYS A 5 -7.38 -15.93 -15.18
C LYS A 5 -5.93 -15.71 -14.72
N PRO A 6 -5.47 -14.47 -14.52
CA PRO A 6 -4.15 -14.25 -13.92
C PRO A 6 -4.20 -14.93 -12.56
N ALA A 7 -3.23 -15.81 -12.29
CA ALA A 7 -3.07 -16.41 -10.98
C ALA A 7 -2.96 -15.28 -9.96
N GLY A 8 -4.05 -15.01 -9.23
CA GLY A 8 -4.06 -13.98 -8.22
C GLY A 8 -2.95 -14.28 -7.25
N THR A 9 -2.00 -13.36 -7.10
CA THR A 9 -0.92 -13.47 -6.13
C THR A 9 -1.54 -13.82 -4.79
N ARG A 10 -1.26 -15.02 -4.27
CA ARG A 10 -1.73 -15.44 -2.96
C ARG A 10 -1.16 -14.46 -1.94
N ARG A 11 -2.04 -13.76 -1.24
CA ARG A 11 -1.63 -12.85 -0.17
C ARG A 11 -0.98 -13.63 0.95
N VAL A 12 0.06 -13.05 1.52
CA VAL A 12 0.88 -13.66 2.57
C VAL A 12 0.37 -13.21 3.94
N LEU A 13 0.22 -14.17 4.86
CA LEU A 13 -0.06 -13.90 6.27
C LEU A 13 1.25 -13.56 6.98
N ALA A 14 1.64 -12.28 6.96
CA ALA A 14 2.83 -11.77 7.62
C ALA A 14 2.53 -10.41 8.27
N ALA A 15 1.68 -10.43 9.29
CA ALA A 15 1.14 -9.20 9.91
C ALA A 15 2.25 -8.24 10.39
N HIS A 16 3.32 -8.75 11.02
CA HIS A 16 4.43 -7.92 11.50
C HIS A 16 5.20 -7.23 10.35
N VAL A 17 5.36 -7.91 9.21
CA VAL A 17 6.00 -7.32 8.02
C VAL A 17 5.11 -6.22 7.44
N ALA A 18 3.81 -6.49 7.32
CA ALA A 18 2.85 -5.50 6.84
C ALA A 18 2.79 -4.27 7.75
N GLU A 19 2.87 -4.46 9.08
CA GLU A 19 2.92 -3.35 10.05
C GLU A 19 4.18 -2.50 9.84
N ALA A 20 5.36 -3.12 9.79
CA ALA A 20 6.62 -2.40 9.55
C ALA A 20 6.64 -1.66 8.21
N GLU A 21 6.11 -2.27 7.13
CA GLU A 21 6.01 -1.59 5.83
C GLU A 21 5.07 -0.38 5.90
N LEU A 22 3.92 -0.49 6.58
CA LEU A 22 2.98 0.62 6.73
C LEU A 22 3.52 1.74 7.62
N GLU A 23 4.31 1.42 8.66
CA GLU A 23 5.01 2.41 9.47
C GLU A 23 6.05 3.17 8.67
N HIS A 24 6.86 2.46 7.88
CA HIS A 24 7.84 3.08 7.00
C HIS A 24 7.17 4.01 5.97
N LEU A 25 6.08 3.56 5.34
CA LEU A 25 5.34 4.37 4.37
C LEU A 25 4.66 5.58 5.02
N ASP A 26 4.14 5.44 6.23
CA ASP A 26 3.57 6.56 6.96
C ASP A 26 4.62 7.63 7.28
N TRP A 27 5.82 7.23 7.69
CA TRP A 27 6.94 8.14 7.93
C TRP A 27 7.43 8.80 6.63
N ALA A 28 7.64 8.02 5.56
CA ALA A 28 8.19 8.49 4.29
C ALA A 28 7.26 9.52 3.60
N THR A 29 5.94 9.31 3.69
CA THR A 29 4.95 10.21 3.08
C THR A 29 4.73 11.51 3.87
N ARG A 30 5.36 11.69 5.05
CA ARG A 30 5.34 12.96 5.82
C ARG A 30 6.58 13.81 5.61
N GLN A 31 7.60 13.30 4.91
CA GLN A 31 8.86 14.03 4.77
C GLN A 31 8.67 15.27 3.88
N PRO A 32 9.14 16.46 4.27
CA PRO A 32 8.91 17.70 3.53
C PRO A 32 9.60 17.75 2.15
N ALA A 33 10.66 16.97 1.96
CA ALA A 33 11.32 16.77 0.69
C ALA A 33 10.97 15.37 0.16
N HIS A 34 9.82 15.27 -0.51
CA HIS A 34 9.39 14.01 -1.11
C HIS A 34 10.26 13.73 -2.35
N LEU A 35 11.17 12.76 -2.26
CA LEU A 35 11.98 12.30 -3.41
C LEU A 35 11.13 11.75 -4.57
N PHE A 36 9.88 11.36 -4.31
CA PHE A 36 8.96 10.78 -5.28
C PHE A 36 7.57 11.40 -5.18
N ASP A 37 6.83 11.39 -6.28
CA ASP A 37 5.47 11.93 -6.38
C ASP A 37 4.41 11.11 -5.62
N ALA A 38 3.21 11.70 -5.48
CA ALA A 38 2.09 11.08 -4.79
C ALA A 38 1.60 9.77 -5.45
N GLY A 39 1.74 9.65 -6.78
CA GLY A 39 1.38 8.45 -7.54
C GLY A 39 2.31 7.27 -7.23
N TYR A 40 3.61 7.52 -7.15
CA TYR A 40 4.60 6.53 -6.71
C TYR A 40 4.28 6.00 -5.32
N TRP A 41 4.05 6.90 -4.35
CA TRP A 41 3.74 6.48 -2.98
C TRP A 41 2.43 5.71 -2.90
N ARG A 42 1.41 6.14 -3.65
CA ARG A 42 0.14 5.41 -3.75
C ARG A 42 0.35 3.98 -4.27
N ARG A 43 1.14 3.78 -5.33
CA ARG A 43 1.45 2.44 -5.84
C ARG A 43 2.14 1.57 -4.78
N ARG A 44 3.07 2.14 -4.01
CA ARG A 44 3.74 1.45 -2.91
C ARG A 44 2.78 1.04 -1.80
N VAL A 45 1.89 1.93 -1.39
CA VAL A 45 0.88 1.66 -0.35
C VAL A 45 -0.11 0.58 -0.82
N LEU A 46 -0.59 0.65 -2.06
CA LEU A 46 -1.48 -0.37 -2.62
C LEU A 46 -0.80 -1.73 -2.81
N ALA A 47 0.51 -1.75 -3.06
CA ALA A 47 1.28 -3.00 -3.14
C ALA A 47 1.24 -3.79 -1.82
N VAL A 48 1.20 -3.11 -0.67
CA VAL A 48 1.04 -3.77 0.64
C VAL A 48 -0.30 -4.53 0.70
N LYS A 49 -1.40 -3.90 0.29
CA LYS A 49 -2.73 -4.53 0.21
C LYS A 49 -2.79 -5.69 -0.79
N GLY A 50 -1.99 -5.63 -1.85
CA GLY A 50 -1.89 -6.70 -2.84
C GLY A 50 -1.05 -7.90 -2.38
N ARG A 51 -0.08 -7.67 -1.48
CA ARG A 51 0.91 -8.67 -1.05
C ARG A 51 0.54 -9.38 0.24
N PHE A 52 -0.13 -8.69 1.16
CA PHE A 52 -0.41 -9.21 2.50
C PHE A 52 -1.90 -9.29 2.78
N GLU A 53 -2.29 -10.25 3.61
CA GLU A 53 -3.59 -10.19 4.28
C GLU A 53 -3.47 -9.22 5.46
N LEU A 54 -4.25 -8.14 5.42
CA LEU A 54 -4.16 -7.04 6.37
C LEU A 54 -5.25 -7.18 7.44
N THR A 55 -4.88 -6.85 8.67
CA THR A 55 -5.86 -6.66 9.75
C THR A 55 -6.66 -5.36 9.53
N GLU A 56 -7.80 -5.21 10.21
CA GLU A 56 -8.60 -3.98 10.16
C GLU A 56 -7.80 -2.74 10.58
N ARG A 57 -6.95 -2.88 11.60
CA ARG A 57 -6.04 -1.82 12.05
C ARG A 57 -5.07 -1.41 10.94
N GLN A 58 -4.48 -2.37 10.24
CA GLN A 58 -3.54 -2.14 9.13
C GLN A 58 -4.25 -1.53 7.92
N LEU A 59 -5.48 -1.96 7.62
CA LEU A 59 -6.31 -1.35 6.58
C LEU A 59 -6.62 0.11 6.89
N THR A 60 -6.96 0.42 8.14
CA THR A 60 -7.24 1.79 8.59
C THR A 60 -6.00 2.68 8.44
N GLN A 61 -4.82 2.18 8.81
CA GLN A 61 -3.55 2.90 8.63
C GLN A 61 -3.23 3.11 7.14
N LEU A 62 -3.41 2.09 6.31
CA LEU A 62 -3.24 2.17 4.87
C LEU A 62 -4.13 3.27 4.27
N GLU A 63 -5.41 3.30 4.64
CA GLU A 63 -6.37 4.32 4.17
C GLU A 63 -5.99 5.72 4.62
N LYS A 64 -5.49 5.89 5.86
CA LYS A 64 -4.97 7.17 6.35
C LYS A 64 -3.82 7.69 5.49
N ILE A 65 -2.91 6.81 5.06
CA ILE A 65 -1.81 7.19 4.16
C ILE A 65 -2.36 7.57 2.79
N LEU A 66 -3.26 6.78 2.21
CA LEU A 66 -3.88 7.07 0.91
C LEU A 66 -4.62 8.42 0.89
N ARG A 67 -5.36 8.75 1.96
CA ARG A 67 -6.07 10.03 2.08
C ARG A 67 -5.11 11.22 2.08
N ARG A 68 -3.94 11.08 2.72
CA ARG A 68 -2.90 12.13 2.75
C ARG A 68 -2.30 12.40 1.38
N LEU A 69 -2.16 11.35 0.56
CA LEU A 69 -1.61 11.45 -0.79
C LEU A 69 -2.57 12.13 -1.79
N GLY A 70 -3.76 12.56 -1.36
CA GLY A 70 -4.76 13.18 -2.24
C GLY A 70 -5.33 12.19 -3.25
N PRO A 71 -6.21 12.57 -4.20
CA PRO A 71 -6.71 11.67 -5.25
C PRO A 71 -5.59 11.20 -6.20
N SER A 72 -5.81 10.08 -6.92
CA SER A 72 -4.94 9.73 -8.04
C SER A 72 -5.04 10.83 -9.08
N THR A 73 -3.92 11.37 -9.51
CA THR A 73 -3.83 12.39 -10.58
C THR A 73 -3.65 11.78 -11.96
N GLU A 74 -3.85 10.46 -12.08
CA GLU A 74 -3.89 9.72 -13.35
C GLU A 74 -5.31 9.62 -13.89
#